data_AF-A0A0L7LHJ9-F1
#
_entry.id   AF-A0A0L7LHJ9-F1
#
_cell.length_a   1.000
_cell.length_b   1.000
_cell.length_c   1.000
_cell.angle_alpha   90.00
_cell.angle_beta   90.00
_cell.angle_gamma   90.00
#
_symmetry.space_group_name_H-M   'P 1'
#
loop_
_entity.id
_entity.type
_entity.pdbx_description
1 polymer ?
#
loop_
_entity_poly.entity_id
_entity_poly.type
_entity_poly.pdbx_seq_one_letter_code
_entity_poly.pdbx_strand_id
1 'polypeptide(L)'
;EYPSLEIKGAAKYNAPDGTPVEFSYIANENGYQPIGSFIPATPDYVIRSLAYIEAHPPQDKPQASGYKPQASGYKPQSASPFQG
;
A
#
# COMPACT_ATOMS: atom_id res chain seq x y z
N GLU A 1 -10.59 23.56 8.01
CA GLU A 1 -9.36 23.10 8.69
C GLU A 1 -9.67 22.50 10.05
N TYR A 2 -9.71 21.17 10.16
CA TYR A 2 -9.51 20.51 11.44
C TYR A 2 -7.99 20.43 11.64
N PRO A 3 -7.44 20.79 12.82
CA PRO A 3 -6.03 20.54 13.05
C PRO A 3 -5.77 19.05 12.79
N SER A 4 -4.77 18.74 11.96
CA SER A 4 -4.27 17.37 11.84
C SER A 4 -3.99 16.87 13.25
N LEU A 5 -4.76 15.88 13.71
CA LEU A 5 -4.66 15.38 15.07
C LEU A 5 -3.31 14.70 15.22
N GLU A 6 -2.39 15.35 15.93
CA GLU A 6 -1.07 14.81 16.26
C GLU A 6 -0.98 14.63 17.78
N ILE A 7 -0.77 13.39 18.21
CA ILE A 7 -0.55 13.04 19.61
C ILE A 7 0.89 12.58 19.79
N LYS A 8 1.59 13.17 20.76
CA LYS A 8 2.94 12.77 21.16
C LYS A 8 2.90 12.13 22.52
N GLY A 9 3.68 11.06 22.70
CA GLY A 9 3.82 10.39 23.98
C GLY A 9 5.16 9.72 24.14
N ALA A 10 5.41 9.24 25.35
CA ALA A 10 6.60 8.47 25.69
C ALA A 10 6.24 7.43 26.76
N ALA A 11 6.96 6.32 26.77
CA ALA A 11 6.82 5.26 27.75
C ALA A 11 8.19 4.76 28.19
N LYS A 12 8.25 4.34 29.47
CA LYS A 12 9.43 3.75 30.08
C LYS A 12 9.01 2.62 31.00
N TYR A 13 9.61 1.45 30.84
CA TYR A 13 9.39 0.29 31.71
C TYR A 13 10.58 -0.65 31.69
N ASN A 14 10.61 -1.60 32.63
CA ASN A 14 11.57 -2.69 32.63
C ASN A 14 10.91 -3.93 32.02
N ALA A 15 11.54 -4.53 31.02
CA ALA A 15 11.09 -5.78 30.43
C ALA A 15 11.28 -6.96 31.41
N PRO A 16 10.65 -8.12 31.19
CA PRO A 16 10.73 -9.27 32.10
C PRO A 16 12.14 -9.81 32.37
N ASP A 17 13.07 -9.54 31.45
CA ASP A 17 14.50 -9.85 31.56
C ASP A 17 15.31 -8.77 32.32
N GLY A 18 14.65 -7.71 32.80
CA GLY A 18 15.25 -6.58 33.50
C GLY A 18 15.73 -5.46 32.58
N THR A 19 15.71 -5.65 31.25
CA THR A 19 16.19 -4.66 30.28
C THR A 19 15.33 -3.39 30.35
N PRO A 20 15.93 -2.20 30.54
CA PRO A 20 15.17 -0.95 30.51
C PRO A 20 14.75 -0.63 29.07
N VAL A 21 13.45 -0.43 28.87
CA VAL A 21 12.86 -0.02 27.60
C VAL A 21 12.39 1.43 27.73
N GLU A 22 12.80 2.26 26.78
CA GLU A 22 12.37 3.65 26.66
C GLU A 22 12.11 3.97 25.18
N PHE A 23 10.96 4.57 24.89
CA PHE A 23 10.61 5.03 23.54
C PHE A 23 9.63 6.19 23.58
N SER A 24 9.61 6.96 22.49
CA SER A 24 8.61 7.99 22.22
C SER A 24 7.82 7.63 20.96
N TYR A 25 6.71 8.33 20.71
CA TYR A 25 5.93 8.14 19.50
C TYR A 25 5.20 9.39 19.05
N ILE A 26 4.89 9.43 17.76
CA ILE A 26 3.95 10.37 17.13
C ILE A 26 2.80 9.55 16.54
N ALA A 27 1.57 9.91 16.87
CA ALA A 27 0.36 9.34 16.26
C ALA A 27 -0.39 10.45 15.52
N ASN A 28 -0.49 10.32 14.20
CA ASN A 28 -1.20 11.26 13.34
C ASN A 28 -1.84 10.53 12.14
N GLU A 29 -2.23 11.27 11.09
CA GLU A 29 -2.82 10.72 9.87
C GLU A 29 -1.93 9.70 9.13
N ASN A 30 -0.60 9.76 9.32
CA ASN A 30 0.34 8.79 8.78
C ASN A 30 0.49 7.54 9.67
N GLY A 31 -0.33 7.43 10.72
CA GLY A 31 -0.33 6.32 11.67
C GLY A 31 0.60 6.52 12.87
N TYR A 32 0.92 5.40 13.52
CA TYR A 32 1.78 5.35 14.71
C TYR A 32 3.26 5.21 14.34
N GLN A 33 4.08 6.13 14.82
CA GLN A 33 5.50 6.23 14.49
C GLN A 33 6.33 6.18 15.78
N PRO A 34 6.77 4.98 16.23
CA PRO A 34 7.57 4.83 17.43
C PRO A 34 9.05 5.14 17.16
N ILE A 35 9.72 5.70 18.16
CA ILE A 35 11.13 6.08 18.13
C ILE A 35 11.78 5.50 19.38
N GLY A 36 12.74 4.59 19.22
CA GLY A 36 13.48 4.01 20.33
C GLY A 36 14.47 2.95 19.86
N SER A 37 15.49 2.65 20.67
CA SER A 37 16.60 1.75 20.31
C SER A 37 16.16 0.30 20.07
N PHE A 38 14.98 -0.09 20.56
CA PHE A 38 14.41 -1.43 20.38
C PHE A 38 13.45 -1.54 19.19
N ILE A 39 13.20 -0.43 18.49
CA ILE A 39 12.35 -0.41 17.29
C ILE A 39 13.21 -0.85 16.08
N PRO A 40 12.79 -1.86 15.30
CA PRO A 40 13.54 -2.29 14.13
C PRO A 40 13.72 -1.15 13.13
N ALA A 41 14.95 -0.98 12.64
CA ALA A 41 15.22 -0.07 11.54
C ALA A 41 14.52 -0.55 10.25
N THR A 42 14.17 0.39 9.39
CA THR A 42 13.64 0.07 8.05
C THR A 42 14.67 -0.77 7.29
N PRO A 43 14.28 -1.92 6.72
CA PRO A 43 15.21 -2.77 5.99
C PRO A 43 15.83 -2.08 4.77
N ASP A 44 17.11 -2.37 4.50
CA ASP A 44 17.87 -1.74 3.41
C ASP A 44 17.24 -1.93 2.02
N TYR A 45 16.63 -3.09 1.77
CA TYR A 45 15.96 -3.35 0.49
C TYR A 45 14.77 -2.41 0.22
N VAL A 46 14.10 -1.92 1.27
CA VAL A 46 13.00 -0.94 1.13
C VAL A 46 13.57 0.38 0.66
N ILE A 47 14.66 0.84 1.28
CA ILE A 47 15.34 2.08 0.92
C ILE A 47 15.86 2.00 -0.52
N ARG A 48 16.50 0.90 -0.91
CA ARG A 48 16.94 0.66 -2.29
C ARG A 48 15.79 0.66 -3.29
N SER A 49 14.67 0.05 -2.93
CA SER A 49 13.49 -0.01 -3.82
C SER A 49 12.91 1.38 -4.04
N LEU A 50 12.82 2.21 -2.99
CA LEU A 50 12.39 3.61 -3.11
C LEU A 50 13.32 4.41 -4.03
N ALA A 51 14.63 4.33 -3.80
CA ALA A 51 15.63 4.99 -4.65
C ALA A 51 15.55 4.53 -6.11
N TYR A 52 15.28 3.23 -6.35
CA TYR A 52 15.07 2.72 -7.70
C TYR A 52 13.83 3.34 -8.36
N ILE A 53 12.69 3.39 -7.65
CA ILE A 53 11.44 3.98 -8.18
C ILE A 53 11.64 5.46 -8.50
N GLU A 54 12.33 6.22 -7.65
CA GLU A 54 12.64 7.64 -7.88
C GLU A 54 13.54 7.85 -9.12
N ALA A 55 14.53 6.99 -9.32
CA ALA A 55 15.46 7.08 -10.45
C ALA A 55 14.88 6.54 -11.78
N HIS A 56 13.79 5.76 -11.73
CA HIS A 56 13.19 5.09 -12.89
C HIS A 56 11.71 5.45 -13.00
N PRO A 57 11.36 6.69 -13.41
CA PRO A 57 9.98 7.06 -13.63
C PRO A 57 9.32 6.11 -14.65
N PRO A 58 8.02 5.82 -14.50
CA PRO A 58 7.31 4.97 -15.44
C PRO A 58 7.44 5.54 -16.85
N GLN A 59 7.95 4.72 -17.77
CA GLN A 59 7.98 5.11 -19.17
C GLN A 59 6.57 5.09 -19.73
N ASP A 60 6.21 6.11 -20.51
CA ASP A 60 4.99 6.15 -21.31
C ASP A 60 5.03 5.00 -22.32
N LYS A 61 4.61 3.81 -21.89
CA LYS A 61 4.33 2.72 -22.81
C LYS A 61 3.02 3.08 -23.51
N PRO A 62 2.99 3.23 -24.85
CA PRO A 62 1.71 3.30 -25.53
C PRO A 62 0.93 2.04 -25.15
N GLN A 63 -0.25 2.23 -24.54
CA GLN A 63 -1.21 1.14 -24.33
C GLN A 63 -1.33 0.38 -25.64
N ALA A 64 -1.08 -0.93 -25.62
CA ALA A 64 -1.21 -1.77 -26.79
C ALA A 64 -2.64 -1.65 -27.35
N SER A 65 -2.81 -0.81 -28.36
CA SER A 65 -3.99 -0.66 -29.20
C SER A 65 -4.08 -1.87 -30.12
N GLY A 66 -4.41 -3.03 -29.53
CA GLY A 66 -4.35 -4.31 -30.24
C GLY A 66 -5.41 -5.35 -29.86
N TYR A 67 -6.26 -5.11 -28.86
CA TYR A 67 -7.37 -6.04 -28.59
C TYR A 67 -8.48 -5.89 -29.63
N LYS A 68 -8.46 -6.73 -30.66
CA LYS A 68 -9.62 -7.05 -31.50
C LYS A 68 -10.26 -8.33 -30.96
N PRO A 69 -11.41 -8.29 -30.27
CA PRO A 69 -12.13 -9.53 -29.97
C PRO A 69 -12.65 -10.12 -31.29
N GLN A 70 -12.06 -11.22 -31.74
CA GLN A 70 -12.66 -12.06 -32.78
C GLN A 70 -13.84 -12.82 -32.15
N ALA A 71 -15.03 -12.21 -32.19
CA ALA A 71 -16.28 -12.93 -31.93
C ALA A 71 -16.56 -13.88 -33.11
N SER A 72 -15.90 -15.04 -33.12
CA SER A 72 -16.25 -16.14 -34.01
C SER A 72 -17.39 -16.94 -33.36
N GLY A 73 -18.60 -16.82 -33.91
CA GLY A 73 -19.50 -17.98 -34.00
C GLY A 73 -20.81 -18.04 -33.21
N TYR A 74 -21.27 -16.99 -32.51
CA TYR A 74 -22.63 -17.05 -31.96
C TYR A 74 -23.69 -16.73 -33.03
N LYS A 75 -24.24 -17.78 -33.65
CA LYS A 75 -25.53 -17.71 -34.36
C LYS A 75 -26.65 -17.71 -33.31
N PRO A 76 -27.46 -16.65 -33.17
CA PRO A 76 -28.69 -16.76 -32.39
C PRO A 76 -29.64 -17.69 -33.15
N GLN A 77 -29.98 -18.84 -32.56
CA GLN A 77 -31.10 -19.65 -33.02
C GLN A 77 -32.38 -18.90 -32.66
N SER A 78 -33.10 -18.46 -33.68
CA SER A 78 -34.43 -17.89 -33.57
C SER A 78 -35.37 -18.88 -32.87
N ALA A 79 -35.80 -18.56 -31.66
CA ALA A 79 -36.95 -19.22 -31.05
C ALA A 79 -38.20 -18.80 -31.82
N SER A 80 -38.85 -19.78 -32.46
CA SER A 80 -40.13 -19.60 -33.16
C SER A 80 -41.23 -19.07 -32.23
N PRO A 81 -42.17 -18.24 -32.73
CA PRO A 81 -43.20 -17.63 -31.91
C PRO A 81 -44.18 -18.66 -31.37
N PHE A 82 -44.49 -18.58 -30.07
CA PHE A 82 -45.54 -19.35 -29.43
C PHE A 82 -46.91 -18.78 -29.85
N GLN A 83 -47.69 -19.54 -30.61
CA GLN A 83 -49.08 -19.21 -30.95
C GLN A 83 -49.99 -19.42 -29.74
N GLY A 84 -50.80 -18.42 -29.44
CA GLY A 84 -52.04 -18.55 -28.67
C GLY A 84 -53.25 -18.61 -29.60
#